data_AF-A0A2T7FSV2-F1
#
_entry.id   AF-A0A2T7FSV2-F1
#
_cell.length_a   1.000
_cell.length_b   1.000
_cell.length_c   1.000
_cell.angle_alpha   90.00
_cell.angle_beta   90.00
_cell.angle_gamma   90.00
#
_symmetry.space_group_name_H-M   'P 1'
#
loop_
_entity.id
_entity.type
_entity.pdbx_description
1 polymer ?
#
loop_
_entity_poly.entity_id
_entity_poly.type
_entity_poly.pdbx_seq_one_letter_code
_entity_poly.pdbx_strand_id
1 'polypeptide(L)'
;MTKPLDQHAPLDLPEPSKVIFDQLLQTHKKVEGLYPLIDLLTRPDDQREALGERLASLLRELIETQQTYQAQHAEMTKAFTELSRQTETLTNTMQDRLVRQEKKMSQLMKMLGHPID
;
A
#
# COMPACT_ATOMS: atom_id res chain seq x y z
N MET A 1 -22.31 -30.26 7.49
CA MET A 1 -22.46 -29.95 6.05
C MET A 1 -21.89 -28.57 5.81
N THR A 2 -20.68 -28.52 5.29
CA THR A 2 -19.87 -27.30 5.09
C THR A 2 -20.23 -26.64 3.77
N LYS A 3 -20.61 -25.36 3.84
CA LYS A 3 -20.89 -24.50 2.68
C LYS A 3 -19.55 -24.22 1.96
N PRO A 4 -19.43 -24.41 0.63
CA PRO A 4 -18.18 -24.10 -0.06
C PRO A 4 -17.99 -22.58 -0.11
N LEU A 5 -16.75 -22.12 0.11
CA LEU A 5 -16.35 -20.74 -0.15
C LEU A 5 -16.24 -20.55 -1.67
N ASP A 6 -17.08 -19.68 -2.24
CA ASP A 6 -16.94 -19.20 -3.61
C ASP A 6 -15.62 -18.42 -3.76
N GLN A 7 -14.67 -18.98 -4.50
CA GLN A 7 -13.32 -18.42 -4.73
C GLN A 7 -13.25 -17.52 -5.98
N HIS A 8 -14.36 -16.99 -6.48
CA HIS A 8 -14.39 -16.13 -7.67
C HIS A 8 -15.37 -14.97 -7.53
N ALA A 9 -15.27 -14.19 -6.44
CA ALA A 9 -15.81 -12.84 -6.49
C ALA A 9 -14.87 -12.02 -7.42
N PRO A 10 -15.35 -11.52 -8.57
CA PRO A 10 -14.54 -10.64 -9.41
C PRO A 10 -14.09 -9.44 -8.56
N LEU A 11 -12.82 -9.04 -8.68
CA LEU A 11 -12.37 -7.79 -8.08
C LEU A 11 -13.29 -6.69 -8.61
N ASP A 12 -14.10 -6.12 -7.72
CA ASP A 12 -15.02 -5.02 -8.02
C ASP A 12 -14.18 -3.75 -8.21
N LEU A 13 -13.54 -3.67 -9.38
CA LEU A 13 -12.75 -2.52 -9.77
C LEU A 13 -13.73 -1.35 -10.01
N PRO A 14 -13.48 -0.17 -9.43
CA PRO A 14 -14.35 0.97 -9.65
C PRO A 14 -14.44 1.25 -11.14
N GLU A 15 -15.66 1.52 -11.61
CA GLU A 15 -15.86 1.84 -13.03
C GLU A 15 -14.93 2.98 -13.46
N PRO A 16 -14.36 2.93 -14.69
CA PRO A 16 -13.46 3.98 -15.19
C PRO A 16 -14.04 5.39 -15.08
N SER A 17 -15.37 5.52 -15.16
CA SER A 17 -16.13 6.76 -14.95
C SER A 17 -15.95 7.32 -13.54
N LYS A 18 -15.96 6.47 -12.50
CA LYS A 18 -15.71 6.86 -11.10
C LYS A 18 -14.27 7.30 -10.89
N VAL A 19 -13.30 6.57 -11.48
CA VAL A 19 -11.88 6.94 -11.39
C VAL A 19 -11.64 8.32 -12.03
N ILE A 20 -12.17 8.56 -13.23
CA ILE A 20 -12.04 9.86 -13.92
C ILE A 20 -12.72 10.97 -13.11
N PHE A 21 -13.91 10.70 -12.56
CA PHE A 21 -14.62 11.67 -11.74
C PHE A 21 -13.86 12.01 -10.46
N ASP A 22 -13.31 11.02 -9.76
CA ASP A 22 -12.47 11.23 -8.57
C ASP A 22 -11.19 12.01 -8.92
N GLN A 23 -10.57 11.71 -10.06
CA GLN A 23 -9.41 12.46 -10.56
C GLN A 23 -9.76 13.93 -10.85
N LEU A 24 -10.90 14.18 -11.50
CA LEU A 24 -11.39 15.53 -11.79
C LEU A 24 -11.73 16.28 -10.51
N LEU A 25 -12.36 15.61 -9.53
CA LEU A 25 -12.70 16.18 -8.23
C LEU A 25 -11.44 16.56 -7.43
N GLN A 26 -10.42 15.69 -7.44
CA GLN A 26 -9.13 15.98 -6.82
C GLN A 26 -8.41 17.14 -7.53
N THR A 27 -8.48 17.20 -8.86
CA THR A 27 -7.88 18.28 -9.64
C THR A 27 -8.60 19.60 -9.37
N HIS A 28 -9.93 19.59 -9.31
CA HIS A 28 -10.73 20.76 -8.95
C HIS A 28 -10.38 21.28 -7.56
N LYS A 29 -10.27 20.42 -6.55
CA LYS A 29 -9.83 20.80 -5.20
C LYS A 29 -8.43 21.41 -5.17
N LYS A 30 -7.50 20.89 -5.99
CA LYS A 30 -6.14 21.45 -6.11
C LYS A 30 -6.16 22.82 -6.77
N VAL A 31 -6.99 23.02 -7.79
CA VAL A 31 -7.19 24.32 -8.44
C VAL A 31 -7.84 25.31 -7.48
N GLU A 32 -8.81 24.88 -6.67
CA GLU A 32 -9.40 25.72 -5.63
C GLU A 32 -8.39 26.15 -4.56
N GLY A 33 -7.46 25.25 -4.20
CA GLY A 33 -6.34 25.57 -3.31
C GLY A 33 -5.39 26.64 -3.87
N LEU A 34 -5.45 26.96 -5.16
CA LEU A 34 -4.68 28.04 -5.79
C LEU A 34 -5.41 29.39 -5.78
N TYR A 35 -6.72 29.43 -5.53
CA TYR A 35 -7.44 30.70 -5.46
C TYR A 35 -6.88 31.69 -4.43
N PRO A 36 -6.45 31.27 -3.21
CA PRO A 36 -5.80 32.16 -2.26
C PRO A 36 -4.50 32.81 -2.79
N LEU A 37 -3.79 32.16 -3.72
CA LEU A 37 -2.58 32.71 -4.35
C LEU A 37 -2.92 33.73 -5.45
N ILE A 38 -4.00 33.52 -6.19
CA ILE A 38 -4.50 34.50 -7.18
C ILE A 38 -5.04 35.74 -6.47
N ASP A 39 -5.73 35.56 -5.34
CA ASP A 39 -6.21 36.65 -4.48
C ASP A 39 -5.07 37.44 -3.81
N LEU A 40 -3.87 36.85 -3.74
CA LEU A 40 -2.64 37.46 -3.20
C LEU A 40 -2.04 38.51 -4.16
N LEU A 41 -2.18 38.26 -5.46
CA LEU A 41 -1.67 39.15 -6.52
C LEU A 41 -2.54 40.40 -6.69
N THR A 42 -3.83 40.34 -6.34
CA THR A 42 -4.82 41.39 -6.62
C THR A 42 -5.05 42.39 -5.47
N ARG A 43 -4.46 42.19 -4.28
CA ARG A 43 -4.72 43.01 -3.07
C ARG A 43 -3.62 44.04 -2.74
N PRO A 44 -3.97 45.14 -2.03
CA PRO A 44 -3.01 46.17 -1.60
C PRO A 44 -2.03 45.66 -0.54
N ASP A 45 -0.85 46.29 -0.46
CA ASP A 45 0.36 45.76 0.19
C ASP A 45 0.21 45.47 1.69
N ASP A 46 -0.65 46.20 2.38
CA ASP A 46 -0.99 46.08 3.78
C ASP A 46 -1.79 44.80 4.13
N GLN A 47 -2.49 44.18 3.17
CA GLN A 47 -3.14 42.87 3.36
C GLN A 47 -2.28 41.68 2.87
N ARG A 48 -1.19 41.95 2.14
CA ARG A 48 -0.29 40.91 1.63
C ARG A 48 0.57 40.29 2.72
N GLU A 49 1.00 41.06 3.73
CA GLU A 49 1.79 40.53 4.85
C GLU A 49 1.02 39.48 5.65
N ALA A 50 -0.22 39.78 6.07
CA ALA A 50 -1.05 38.85 6.84
C ALA A 50 -1.38 37.56 6.06
N LEU A 51 -1.53 37.65 4.73
CA LEU A 51 -1.78 36.48 3.89
C LEU A 51 -0.50 35.68 3.60
N GLY A 52 0.65 36.36 3.47
CA GLY A 52 1.97 35.74 3.37
C GLY A 52 2.33 34.94 4.62
N GLU A 53 2.02 35.46 5.81
CA GLU A 53 2.15 34.71 7.07
C GLU A 53 1.25 33.48 7.10
N ARG A 54 0.00 33.61 6.61
CA ARG A 54 -0.95 32.50 6.55
C ARG A 54 -0.50 31.41 5.56
N LEU A 55 0.07 31.81 4.42
CA LEU A 55 0.66 30.89 3.44
C LEU A 55 1.89 30.19 4.01
N ALA A 56 2.76 30.93 4.71
CA ALA A 56 3.94 30.37 5.37
C ALA A 56 3.57 29.39 6.50
N SER A 57 2.45 29.63 7.20
CA SER A 57 1.90 28.70 8.18
C SER A 57 1.38 27.43 7.52
N LEU A 58 0.58 27.55 6.46
CA LEU A 58 0.08 26.40 5.70
C LEU A 58 1.22 25.57 5.11
N LEU A 59 2.25 26.20 4.56
CA LEU A 59 3.42 25.50 4.04
C LEU A 59 4.17 24.75 5.14
N ARG A 60 4.28 25.32 6.35
CA ARG A 60 4.86 24.63 7.51
C ARG A 60 4.06 23.40 7.91
N GLU A 61 2.74 23.53 8.06
CA GLU A 61 1.86 22.40 8.38
C GLU A 61 1.95 21.30 7.31
N LEU A 62 2.06 21.67 6.04
CA LEU A 62 2.18 20.72 4.92
C LEU A 62 3.52 19.99 4.97
N ILE A 63 4.62 20.68 5.30
CA ILE A 63 5.94 20.08 5.50
C ILE A 63 5.93 19.10 6.68
N GLU A 64 5.37 19.47 7.83
CA GLU A 64 5.28 18.61 9.01
C GLU A 64 4.44 17.35 8.73
N THR A 65 3.32 17.54 8.04
CA THR A 65 2.44 16.44 7.61
C THR A 65 3.19 15.51 6.65
N GLN A 66 3.94 16.06 5.70
CA GLN A 66 4.73 15.27 4.75
C GLN A 66 5.86 14.49 5.44
N GLN A 67 6.54 15.08 6.43
CA GLN A 67 7.54 14.38 7.24
C GLN A 67 6.92 13.20 8.01
N THR A 68 5.73 13.39 8.58
CA THR A 68 5.00 12.34 9.28
C THR A 68 4.66 11.18 8.34
N TYR A 69 4.14 11.47 7.14
CA TYR A 69 3.86 10.44 6.14
C TYR A 69 5.12 9.71 5.67
N GLN A 70 6.24 10.40 5.51
CA GLN A 70 7.52 9.77 5.16
C GLN A 70 7.99 8.80 6.26
N ALA A 71 7.85 9.18 7.53
CA ALA A 71 8.18 8.31 8.65
C ALA A 71 7.29 7.06 8.67
N GLN A 72 5.97 7.21 8.52
CA GLN A 72 5.03 6.10 8.45
C GLN A 72 5.32 5.17 7.25
N HIS A 73 5.64 5.74 6.08
CA HIS A 73 6.00 4.96 4.91
C HIS A 73 7.29 4.16 5.13
N ALA A 74 8.29 4.73 5.81
CA ALA A 74 9.52 4.04 6.15
C ALA A 74 9.26 2.88 7.14
N GLU A 75 8.41 3.08 8.14
CA GLU A 75 7.99 2.02 9.07
C GLU A 75 7.24 0.90 8.34
N MET A 76 6.29 1.25 7.49
CA MET A 76 5.53 0.27 6.71
C MET A 76 6.43 -0.54 5.76
N THR A 77 7.44 0.11 5.16
CA THR A 77 8.43 -0.55 4.32
C THR A 77 9.29 -1.54 5.12
N LYS A 78 9.70 -1.17 6.34
CA LYS A 78 10.41 -2.08 7.25
C LYS A 78 9.54 -3.26 7.68
N ALA A 79 8.27 -3.02 8.01
CA ALA A 79 7.33 -4.08 8.36
C ALA A 79 7.12 -5.04 7.18
N PHE A 80 6.95 -4.52 5.97
CA PHE A 80 6.77 -5.33 4.77
C PHE A 80 8.00 -6.20 4.46
N THR A 81 9.20 -5.62 4.52
CA THR A 81 10.44 -6.36 4.29
C THR A 81 10.66 -7.48 5.31
N GLU A 82 10.37 -7.23 6.59
CA GLU A 82 10.44 -8.28 7.61
C GLU A 82 9.37 -9.36 7.39
N LEU A 83 8.15 -8.98 7.01
CA LEU A 83 7.10 -9.94 6.68
C LEU A 83 7.48 -10.80 5.47
N SER A 84 8.06 -10.22 4.41
CA SER A 84 8.58 -10.96 3.25
C SER A 84 9.69 -11.93 3.65
N ARG A 85 10.57 -11.54 4.58
CA ARG A 85 11.63 -12.43 5.09
C ARG A 85 11.04 -13.60 5.88
N GLN A 86 10.03 -13.35 6.70
CA GLN A 86 9.34 -14.39 7.46
C GLN A 86 8.60 -15.36 6.55
N THR A 87 7.92 -14.87 5.52
CA THR A 87 7.22 -15.73 4.54
C THR A 87 8.21 -16.56 3.74
N GLU A 88 9.32 -16.00 3.29
CA GLU A 88 10.38 -16.76 2.61
C GLU A 88 10.95 -17.87 3.51
N THR A 89 11.26 -17.54 4.77
CA THR A 89 11.77 -18.51 5.74
C THR A 89 10.75 -19.64 5.98
N LEU A 90 9.48 -19.28 6.15
CA LEU A 90 8.41 -20.26 6.35
C LEU A 90 8.27 -21.18 5.13
N THR A 91 8.28 -20.61 3.93
CA THR A 91 8.15 -21.35 2.67
C THR A 91 9.29 -22.34 2.50
N ASN A 92 10.54 -21.91 2.72
CA ASN A 92 11.72 -22.77 2.66
C ASN A 92 11.65 -23.91 3.69
N THR A 93 11.26 -23.61 4.94
CA THR A 93 11.13 -24.66 5.97
C THR A 93 10.02 -25.66 5.68
N MET A 94 8.89 -25.22 5.12
CA MET A 94 7.82 -26.12 4.69
C MET A 94 8.27 -27.01 3.54
N GLN A 95 8.95 -26.44 2.54
CA GLN A 95 9.45 -27.17 1.39
C GLN A 95 10.51 -28.21 1.80
N ASP A 96 11.44 -27.86 2.67
CA ASP A 96 12.42 -28.79 3.24
C ASP A 96 11.76 -29.94 4.01
N ARG A 97 10.69 -29.64 4.76
CA ARG A 97 9.93 -30.67 5.48
C ARG A 97 9.23 -31.63 4.53
N LEU A 98 8.62 -31.12 3.45
CA LEU A 98 7.97 -31.93 2.43
C LEU A 98 8.98 -32.85 1.74
N VAL A 99 10.11 -32.32 1.26
CA VAL A 99 11.18 -33.11 0.62
C VAL A 99 11.70 -34.21 1.56
N ARG A 100 11.86 -33.92 2.85
CA ARG A 100 12.28 -34.92 3.85
C ARG A 100 11.19 -35.98 4.08
N GLN A 101 9.92 -35.61 4.11
CA GLN A 101 8.82 -36.57 4.21
C GLN A 101 8.73 -37.46 2.97
N GLU A 102 8.83 -36.90 1.77
CA GLU A 102 8.82 -37.65 0.51
C GLU A 102 9.97 -38.66 0.47
N LYS A 103 11.18 -38.27 0.87
CA LYS A 103 12.32 -39.20 0.97
C LYS A 103 12.06 -40.33 1.95
N LYS A 104 11.48 -40.04 3.12
CA LYS A 104 11.11 -41.07 4.12
C LYS A 104 10.02 -42.01 3.60
N MET A 105 8.98 -41.49 2.96
CA MET A 105 7.92 -42.30 2.36
C MET A 105 8.46 -43.18 1.23
N SER A 106 9.29 -42.64 0.34
CA SER A 106 9.95 -43.39 -0.72
C SER A 106 10.81 -44.54 -0.15
N GLN A 107 11.55 -44.30 0.93
CA GLN A 107 12.32 -45.36 1.61
C GLN A 107 11.42 -46.44 2.21
N LEU A 108 10.32 -46.07 2.89
CA LEU A 108 9.36 -47.02 3.45
C LEU A 108 8.72 -47.87 2.34
N MET A 109 8.32 -47.26 1.23
CA MET A 109 7.72 -47.96 0.09
C MET A 109 8.71 -48.93 -0.57
N LYS A 110 9.99 -48.54 -0.71
CA LYS A 110 11.06 -49.44 -1.17
C LYS A 110 11.25 -50.65 -0.24
N MET A 111 11.19 -50.46 1.09
CA MET A 111 11.30 -51.55 2.05
C MET A 111 10.08 -52.48 2.04
N LEU A 112 8.90 -51.95 1.71
CA LEU A 112 7.65 -52.71 1.56
C LEU A 112 7.51 -53.40 0.19
N GLY A 113 8.56 -53.35 -0.65
CA GLY A 113 8.59 -54.03 -1.95
C GLY A 113 7.69 -53.40 -3.03
N HIS A 114 7.19 -52.19 -2.81
CA HIS A 114 6.35 -51.46 -3.76
C HIS A 114 7.12 -50.23 -4.27
N PRO A 115 7.84 -50.31 -5.40
CA PRO A 115 8.44 -49.12 -5.99
C PRO A 115 7.33 -48.19 -6.49
N ILE A 116 7.48 -46.89 -6.20
CA ILE A 116 6.69 -45.82 -6.84
C ILE A 116 7.49 -45.43 -8.09
N ASP A 117 6.97 -45.78 -9.27
CA ASP A 117 7.38 -45.20 -10.56
C ASP A 117 6.87 -43.75 -10.68
#